data_AF-A0A2H1EI63-F1
#
_entry.id   AF-A0A2H1EI63-F1
#
_cell.length_a   1.000
_cell.length_b   1.000
_cell.length_c   1.000
_cell.angle_alpha   90.00
_cell.angle_beta   90.00
_cell.angle_gamma   90.00
#
_symmetry.space_group_name_H-M   'P 1'
#
loop_
_entity.id
_entity.type
_entity.pdbx_description
1 polymer ?
#
loop_
_entity_poly.entity_id
_entity_poly.type
_entity_poly.pdbx_seq_one_letter_code
_entity_poly.pdbx_strand_id
1 'polypeptide(L)'
;MSETEFPPFLKWGSYPSKDKENPDILVVEVLETETFETEFSTNIRANVDGIEMNIPLHNFESKNNQLLKKFLEAKKKGKIQVGKEFKIKTWKEQHPKKMTFEIRRYELVF
;
A
#
# COMPACT_ATOMS: atom_id res chain seq x y z
N MET A 1 3.90 -29.87 4.76
CA MET A 1 3.68 -29.53 3.34
C MET A 1 3.49 -28.03 3.28
N SER A 2 4.22 -27.41 2.34
CA SER A 2 4.56 -25.99 2.14
C SER A 2 3.63 -24.93 2.75
N GLU A 3 4.18 -24.18 3.69
CA GLU A 3 3.71 -22.86 4.15
C GLU A 3 3.69 -21.87 2.99
N THR A 4 2.51 -21.58 2.44
CA THR A 4 2.13 -20.25 1.93
C THR A 4 0.63 -20.30 1.61
N GLU A 5 -0.22 -20.16 2.63
CA GLU A 5 -1.68 -20.02 2.45
C GLU A 5 -2.06 -18.68 1.79
N PHE A 6 -1.10 -17.76 1.64
CA PHE A 6 -1.32 -16.43 1.11
C PHE A 6 -0.39 -16.14 -0.09
N PRO A 7 -0.86 -15.37 -1.08
CA PRO A 7 0.00 -14.72 -2.07
C PRO A 7 1.15 -13.93 -1.41
N PRO A 8 2.25 -13.66 -2.13
CA PRO A 8 3.38 -12.93 -1.57
C PRO A 8 2.97 -11.53 -1.08
N PHE A 9 3.59 -11.07 0.01
CA PHE A 9 3.36 -9.74 0.54
C PHE A 9 4.27 -8.71 -0.14
N LEU A 10 3.67 -7.57 -0.52
CA LEU A 10 4.37 -6.43 -1.07
C LEU A 10 5.35 -5.87 -0.03
N LYS A 11 6.62 -5.73 -0.42
CA LYS A 11 7.65 -5.13 0.43
C LYS A 11 7.82 -3.65 0.09
N TRP A 12 7.26 -2.76 0.91
CA TRP A 12 7.46 -1.31 0.76
C TRP A 12 8.94 -0.88 0.77
N GLY A 13 9.85 -1.70 1.30
CA GLY A 13 11.29 -1.48 1.24
C GLY A 13 11.86 -1.45 -0.19
N SER A 14 11.20 -2.13 -1.14
CA SER A 14 11.64 -2.25 -2.54
C SER A 14 11.41 -1.00 -3.40
N TYR A 15 10.77 0.03 -2.84
CA TYR A 15 10.41 1.28 -3.54
C TYR A 15 11.22 2.45 -2.96
N PRO A 16 12.45 2.71 -3.44
CA PRO A 16 13.42 3.54 -2.74
C PRO A 16 13.25 5.05 -2.96
N SER A 17 12.34 5.50 -3.83
CA SER A 17 12.23 6.92 -4.21
C SER A 17 12.14 7.82 -2.99
N LYS A 18 12.86 8.94 -3.05
CA LYS A 18 12.88 10.01 -2.04
C LYS A 18 12.33 11.33 -2.57
N ASP A 19 11.79 11.31 -3.79
CA ASP A 19 11.33 12.48 -4.49
C ASP A 19 9.83 12.34 -4.77
N LYS A 20 9.08 13.35 -4.35
CA LYS A 20 7.63 13.41 -4.58
C LYS A 20 7.30 13.63 -6.06
N GLU A 21 8.14 14.36 -6.78
CA GLU A 21 7.92 14.66 -8.20
C GLU A 21 8.32 13.48 -9.09
N ASN A 22 9.21 12.61 -8.59
CA ASN A 22 9.61 11.35 -9.22
C ASN A 22 9.35 10.15 -8.29
N PRO A 23 8.08 9.86 -7.94
CA PRO A 23 7.76 8.80 -6.99
C PRO A 23 7.87 7.43 -7.65
N ASP A 24 8.00 6.38 -6.84
CA ASP A 24 7.75 5.02 -7.30
C ASP A 24 6.25 4.85 -7.56
N ILE A 25 5.90 4.16 -8.65
CA ILE A 25 4.52 3.97 -9.10
C ILE A 25 4.24 2.48 -9.20
N LEU A 26 3.15 2.06 -8.57
CA LEU A 26 2.61 0.71 -8.67
C LEU A 26 1.26 0.80 -9.39
N VAL A 27 1.03 -0.08 -10.37
CA VAL A 27 -0.29 -0.28 -10.96
C VAL A 27 -1.00 -1.39 -10.19
N VAL A 28 -2.19 -1.10 -9.68
CA VAL A 28 -2.91 -1.98 -8.75
C VAL A 28 -4.31 -2.23 -9.27
N GLU A 29 -4.61 -3.49 -9.57
CA GLU A 29 -5.97 -3.97 -9.82
C GLU A 29 -6.53 -4.62 -8.54
N VAL A 30 -7.69 -4.15 -8.10
CA VAL A 30 -8.33 -4.63 -6.87
C VAL A 30 -8.95 -6.02 -7.12
N LEU A 31 -8.46 -7.03 -6.41
CA LEU A 31 -9.05 -8.37 -6.45
C LEU A 31 -10.14 -8.52 -5.38
N GLU A 32 -9.88 -7.99 -4.18
CA GLU A 32 -10.82 -8.00 -3.07
C GLU A 32 -10.86 -6.62 -2.41
N THR A 33 -12.06 -6.16 -2.03
CA THR A 33 -12.21 -4.85 -1.37
C THR A 33 -12.18 -4.95 0.15
N GLU A 34 -12.36 -6.14 0.70
CA GLU A 34 -12.29 -6.38 2.13
C GLU A 34 -10.82 -6.42 2.57
N THR A 35 -10.53 -5.72 3.66
CA THR A 35 -9.22 -5.76 4.29
C THR A 35 -9.17 -6.94 5.24
N PHE A 36 -8.03 -7.61 5.32
CA PHE A 36 -7.79 -8.64 6.32
C PHE A 36 -6.59 -8.28 7.18
N GLU A 37 -6.51 -8.87 8.37
CA GLU A 37 -5.42 -8.64 9.30
C GLU A 37 -4.53 -9.87 9.41
N THR A 38 -3.23 -9.64 9.47
CA THR A 38 -2.25 -10.63 9.93
C THR A 38 -1.76 -10.21 11.31
N GLU A 39 -0.83 -10.96 11.91
CA GLU A 39 -0.20 -10.56 13.17
C GLU A 39 0.48 -9.18 13.09
N PHE A 40 0.92 -8.76 11.90
CA PHE A 40 1.76 -7.58 11.73
C PHE A 40 1.07 -6.39 11.07
N SER A 41 -0.01 -6.63 10.31
CA SER A 41 -0.56 -5.61 9.40
C SER A 41 -2.01 -5.82 8.99
N THR A 42 -2.64 -4.72 8.58
CA THR A 42 -3.86 -4.72 7.77
C THR A 42 -3.50 -4.73 6.29
N ASN A 43 -4.08 -5.63 5.52
CA ASN A 43 -3.72 -5.93 4.13
C ASN A 43 -4.95 -5.95 3.21
N ILE A 44 -4.69 -5.89 1.90
CA ILE A 44 -5.66 -6.20 0.84
C ILE A 44 -5.03 -7.14 -0.17
N ARG A 45 -5.87 -7.91 -0.87
CA ARG A 45 -5.47 -8.72 -2.01
C ARG A 45 -5.66 -7.95 -3.30
N ALA A 46 -4.61 -7.88 -4.11
CA ALA A 46 -4.62 -7.14 -5.36
C ALA A 46 -3.64 -7.75 -6.36
N ASN A 47 -3.83 -7.44 -7.63
CA ASN A 47 -2.81 -7.67 -8.65
C ASN A 47 -1.97 -6.38 -8.75
N VAL A 48 -0.67 -6.51 -8.54
CA VAL A 48 0.32 -5.42 -8.58
C VAL A 48 1.26 -5.67 -9.74
N ASP A 49 1.22 -4.79 -10.73
CA ASP A 49 2.06 -4.88 -11.94
C ASP A 49 2.02 -6.27 -12.62
N GLY A 50 0.85 -6.93 -12.61
CA GLY A 50 0.64 -8.26 -13.19
C GLY A 50 0.84 -9.43 -12.22
N ILE A 51 1.25 -9.19 -10.97
CA ILE A 51 1.53 -10.21 -9.96
C ILE A 51 0.48 -10.14 -8.86
N GLU A 52 -0.16 -11.26 -8.55
CA GLU A 52 -1.06 -11.35 -7.40
C GLU A 52 -0.29 -11.27 -6.09
N MET A 53 -0.61 -10.27 -5.25
CA MET A 53 0.09 -9.98 -4.01
C MET A 53 -0.87 -9.47 -2.93
N ASN A 54 -0.39 -9.56 -1.68
CA ASN A 54 -1.00 -8.87 -0.55
C ASN A 54 -0.32 -7.52 -0.33
N ILE A 55 -1.07 -6.43 -0.36
CA ILE A 55 -0.54 -5.07 -0.12
C ILE A 55 -0.75 -4.70 1.34
N PRO A 56 0.31 -4.52 2.15
CA PRO A 56 0.18 -4.00 3.50
C PRO A 56 -0.25 -2.54 3.48
N LEU A 57 -1.49 -2.27 3.90
CA LEU A 57 -2.01 -0.90 3.99
C LEU A 57 -1.56 -0.19 5.27
N HIS A 58 -1.28 -0.95 6.32
CA HIS A 58 -0.82 -0.45 7.60
C HIS A 58 -0.11 -1.56 8.41
N ASN A 59 1.11 -1.29 8.88
CA ASN A 59 1.81 -2.13 9.86
C ASN A 59 1.46 -1.65 11.28
N PHE A 60 1.11 -2.57 12.19
CA PHE A 60 0.66 -2.24 13.55
C PHE A 60 1.73 -1.56 14.41
N GLU A 61 3.00 -1.85 14.17
CA GLU A 61 4.12 -1.17 14.85
C GLU A 61 4.37 0.26 14.33
N SER A 62 3.83 0.60 13.16
CA SER A 62 4.04 1.91 12.56
C SER A 62 2.91 2.86 12.95
N LYS A 63 3.22 4.11 13.31
CA LYS A 63 2.19 5.16 13.44
C LYS A 63 1.66 5.64 12.09
N ASN A 64 2.29 5.24 10.98
CA ASN A 64 1.88 5.66 9.65
C ASN A 64 0.72 4.80 9.15
N ASN A 65 -0.50 5.34 9.25
CA ASN A 65 -1.73 4.74 8.72
C ASN A 65 -2.29 5.48 7.50
N GLN A 66 -1.45 6.26 6.80
CA GLN A 66 -1.88 7.11 5.69
C GLN A 66 -2.52 6.32 4.56
N LEU A 67 -1.89 5.20 4.16
CA LEU A 67 -2.36 4.40 3.03
C LEU A 67 -3.72 3.74 3.34
N LEU A 68 -3.84 3.08 4.50
CA LEU A 68 -5.11 2.51 4.95
C LEU A 68 -6.24 3.54 4.98
N LYS A 69 -6.01 4.74 5.53
CA LYS A 69 -7.02 5.81 5.53
C LYS A 69 -7.45 6.21 4.12
N LYS A 70 -6.49 6.45 3.22
CA LYS A 70 -6.77 6.80 1.82
C LYS A 70 -7.56 5.70 1.10
N PHE A 71 -7.19 4.44 1.35
CA PHE A 71 -7.88 3.29 0.78
C PHE A 71 -9.34 3.21 1.27
N LEU A 72 -9.57 3.28 2.58
CA LEU A 72 -10.92 3.25 3.15
C LEU A 72 -11.80 4.41 2.68
N GLU A 73 -11.23 5.62 2.58
CA GLU A 73 -11.93 6.79 2.02
C GLU A 73 -12.30 6.60 0.54
N ALA A 74 -11.39 6.07 -0.26
CA ALA A 74 -11.62 5.82 -1.68
C ALA A 74 -12.62 4.68 -1.91
N LYS A 75 -12.59 3.63 -1.07
CA LYS A 75 -13.61 2.57 -1.03
C LYS A 75 -14.98 3.15 -0.70
N LYS A 76 -15.09 3.98 0.35
CA LYS A 76 -16.34 4.67 0.71
C LYS A 76 -16.89 5.55 -0.43
N LYS A 77 -16.01 6.16 -1.22
CA LYS A 77 -16.36 6.99 -2.39
C LYS A 77 -16.64 6.17 -3.66
N GLY A 78 -16.60 4.83 -3.62
CA GLY A 78 -16.83 3.96 -4.78
C GLY A 78 -15.71 3.97 -5.83
N LYS A 79 -14.54 4.54 -5.50
CA LYS A 79 -13.37 4.57 -6.38
C LYS A 79 -12.61 3.25 -6.40
N ILE A 80 -12.68 2.50 -5.29
CA ILE A 80 -12.14 1.14 -5.17
C ILE A 80 -13.29 0.15 -5.28
N GLN A 81 -13.24 -0.68 -6.32
CA GLN A 81 -14.17 -1.77 -6.59
C GLN A 81 -13.37 -2.93 -7.23
N VAL A 82 -13.84 -4.16 -7.07
CA VAL A 82 -13.20 -5.33 -7.68
C VAL A 82 -13.08 -5.14 -9.20
N GLY A 83 -11.93 -5.48 -9.76
CA GLY A 83 -11.60 -5.34 -11.19
C GLY A 83 -11.28 -3.92 -11.64
N LYS A 84 -11.28 -2.92 -10.74
CA LYS A 84 -10.80 -1.58 -11.07
C LYS A 84 -9.28 -1.48 -10.84
N GLU A 85 -8.62 -0.83 -11.80
CA GLU A 85 -7.25 -0.39 -11.65
C GLU A 85 -7.16 1.01 -11.03
N PHE A 86 -6.12 1.21 -10.23
CA PHE A 86 -5.67 2.50 -9.74
C PHE A 86 -4.15 2.45 -9.55
N LYS A 87 -3.52 3.60 -9.40
CA LYS A 87 -2.07 3.69 -9.14
C LYS A 87 -1.81 4.09 -7.70
N ILE A 88 -0.80 3.46 -7.09
CA ILE A 88 -0.20 3.91 -5.84
C ILE A 88 1.11 4.59 -6.17
N LYS A 89 1.21 5.90 -5.93
CA LYS A 89 2.48 6.60 -5.92
C LYS A 89 3.05 6.56 -4.50
N THR A 90 4.35 6.29 -4.37
CA THR A 90 5.03 6.29 -3.06
C THR A 90 6.43 6.89 -3.14
N TRP A 91 6.82 7.60 -2.09
CA TRP A 91 8.16 8.15 -1.90
C TRP A 91 8.47 8.24 -0.41
N LYS A 92 9.74 8.38 -0.06
CA LYS A 92 10.20 8.70 1.30
C LYS A 92 10.45 10.19 1.40
N GLU A 93 10.05 10.79 2.50
CA GLU A 93 10.40 12.17 2.83
C GLU A 93 10.94 12.24 4.27
N GLN A 94 11.71 13.27 4.59
CA GLN A 94 12.12 13.48 5.98
C GLN A 94 10.92 13.79 6.86
N HIS A 95 10.89 13.21 8.05
CA HIS A 95 9.83 13.48 9.00
C HIS A 95 9.92 14.95 9.45
N PRO A 96 8.84 15.74 9.32
CA PRO A 96 8.89 17.20 9.45
C PRO A 96 9.33 17.70 10.83
N LYS A 97 9.20 16.85 11.86
CA LYS A 97 9.61 17.17 13.25
C LYS A 97 10.81 16.36 13.76
N LYS A 98 11.26 15.36 13.00
CA LYS A 98 12.29 14.41 13.44
C LYS A 98 13.20 14.09 12.26
N MET A 99 14.14 14.99 11.99
CA MET A 99 14.97 14.97 10.77
C MET A 99 15.81 13.69 10.61
N THR A 100 15.99 12.90 11.68
CA THR A 100 16.68 11.60 11.65
C THR A 100 15.83 10.44 11.13
N PHE A 101 14.54 10.65 10.89
CA PHE A 101 13.61 9.60 10.45
C PHE A 101 13.02 9.95 9.09
N GLU A 102 12.97 8.98 8.19
CA GLU A 102 12.21 9.07 6.95
C GLU A 102 10.80 8.50 7.16
N ILE A 103 9.81 9.16 6.59
CA ILE A 103 8.43 8.65 6.51
C ILE A 103 8.11 8.33 5.06
N ARG A 104 7.49 7.17 4.83
CA ARG A 104 6.93 6.83 3.52
C ARG A 104 5.58 7.50 3.32
N ARG A 105 5.41 8.16 2.19
CA ARG A 105 4.15 8.77 1.76
C ARG A 105 3.51 7.97 0.64
N TYR A 106 2.21 8.17 0.53
CA TYR A 106 1.38 7.52 -0.47
C TYR A 106 0.38 8.48 -1.08
N GLU A 107 0.13 8.32 -2.37
CA GLU A 107 -0.95 8.96 -3.10
C GLU A 107 -1.67 7.91 -3.95
N LEU A 108 -3.00 7.98 -3.96
CA LEU A 108 -3.85 7.09 -4.77
C LEU A 108 -4.36 7.89 -5.98
N VAL A 109 -4.15 7.36 -7.17
CA VAL A 109 -4.59 7.95 -8.44
C VAL A 109 -5.55 6.97 -9.12
N PHE A 110 -6.77 7.42 -9.43
CA PHE A 110 -7.85 6.64 -10.01
C PHE A 110 -8.16 7.09 -11.42
#